data_AF-A0A2Z3HBV7-F1
#
_entry.id   AF-A0A2Z3HBV7-F1
#
_cell.length_a   1.000
_cell.length_b   1.000
_cell.length_c   1.000
_cell.angle_alpha   90.00
_cell.angle_beta   90.00
_cell.angle_gamma   90.00
#
_symmetry.space_group_name_H-M   'P 1'
#
loop_
_entity.id
_entity.type
_entity.pdbx_description
1 polymer ?
#
loop_
_entity_poly.entity_id
_entity_poly.type
_entity_poly.pdbx_seq_one_letter_code
_entity_poly.pdbx_strand_id
1 'polypeptide(L)'
;MAGGREWTTGEEAELKRLLAAGTKLATVAKRLNRSYSAVAQRAFRVSGRERLPRLHKAGELEERVRSLSVPGVPDAVVAGILGVTRQTVLKTRQRLGIPQSVPPNGKLPRDPAKRSDLSIAAKVLWLYSGVGRSDVVIAKRIGVSRTTVRDYRLKFNLPALGELKCGRATTTEVQK
;
A
#
# COMPACT_ATOMS: atom_id res chain seq x y z
N MET A 1 9.60 32.24 -8.11
CA MET A 1 10.13 32.54 -9.45
C MET A 1 11.40 31.72 -9.65
N ALA A 2 11.34 30.54 -10.28
CA ALA A 2 12.54 29.74 -10.53
C ALA A 2 13.13 30.14 -11.89
N GLY A 3 14.10 31.07 -11.87
CA GLY A 3 14.83 31.50 -13.06
C GLY A 3 15.77 30.39 -13.55
N GLY A 4 15.28 29.54 -14.44
CA GLY A 4 16.12 28.58 -15.16
C GLY A 4 16.81 29.25 -16.33
N ARG A 5 18.11 28.97 -16.52
CA ARG A 5 18.90 29.41 -17.67
C ARG A 5 18.14 29.11 -18.98
N GLU A 6 17.93 30.12 -19.82
CA GLU A 6 17.16 29.99 -21.06
C GLU A 6 17.86 29.08 -22.08
N TRP A 7 17.10 28.44 -22.97
CA TRP A 7 17.66 27.62 -24.06
C TRP A 7 17.98 28.53 -25.24
N THR A 8 19.25 28.60 -25.62
CA THR A 8 19.67 29.34 -26.82
C THR A 8 19.43 28.54 -28.09
N THR A 9 19.29 29.22 -29.23
CA THR A 9 19.13 28.59 -30.55
C THR A 9 20.30 27.65 -30.89
N GLY A 10 21.52 27.99 -30.47
CA GLY A 10 22.71 27.15 -30.64
C GLY A 10 22.69 25.88 -29.80
N GLU A 11 22.28 25.96 -28.53
CA GLU A 11 22.10 24.77 -27.66
C GLU A 11 21.00 23.85 -28.20
N GLU A 12 19.93 24.40 -28.79
CA GLU A 12 18.88 23.59 -29.39
C GLU A 12 19.34 22.88 -30.66
N ALA A 13 20.12 23.55 -31.52
CA ALA A 13 20.70 22.94 -32.71
C ALA A 13 21.65 21.79 -32.36
N GLU A 14 22.51 21.98 -31.35
CA GLU A 14 23.42 20.93 -30.87
C GLU A 14 22.63 19.78 -30.20
N LEU A 15 21.57 20.07 -29.45
CA LEU A 15 20.67 19.05 -28.92
C LEU A 15 20.02 18.22 -30.04
N LYS A 16 19.47 18.88 -31.08
CA LYS A 16 18.89 18.20 -32.25
C LYS A 16 19.91 17.29 -32.94
N ARG A 17 21.13 17.79 -33.15
CA ARG A 17 22.23 17.03 -33.76
C ARG A 17 22.60 15.80 -32.92
N LEU A 18 22.73 15.94 -31.61
CA LEU A 18 23.11 14.84 -30.72
C LEU A 18 22.00 13.79 -30.58
N LEU A 19 20.73 14.22 -30.61
CA LEU A 19 19.58 13.30 -30.65
C LEU A 19 19.50 12.54 -31.97
N ALA A 20 19.73 13.22 -33.11
CA ALA A 20 19.80 12.58 -34.42
C ALA A 20 20.96 11.56 -34.51
N ALA A 21 22.08 11.85 -33.84
CA ALA A 21 23.20 10.92 -33.69
C ALA A 21 22.95 9.77 -32.70
N GLY A 22 21.77 9.68 -32.07
CA GLY A 22 21.43 8.63 -31.11
C GLY A 22 22.22 8.69 -29.80
N THR A 23 22.82 9.83 -29.47
CA THR A 23 23.64 9.98 -28.27
C THR A 23 22.75 9.90 -27.02
N LYS A 24 23.19 9.15 -26.00
CA LYS A 24 22.47 9.04 -24.72
C LYS A 24 22.32 10.42 -24.07
N LEU A 25 21.11 10.72 -23.56
CA LEU A 25 20.75 12.01 -22.94
C LEU A 25 21.69 12.43 -21.80
N ALA A 26 22.26 11.48 -21.06
CA ALA A 26 23.23 11.78 -19.99
C ALA A 26 24.54 12.38 -20.52
N THR A 27 25.02 11.91 -21.67
CA THR A 27 26.20 12.46 -22.32
C THR A 27 25.92 13.85 -22.88
N VAL A 28 24.71 14.05 -23.44
CA VAL A 28 24.24 15.35 -23.90
C VAL A 28 24.14 16.36 -22.74
N ALA A 29 23.64 15.93 -21.58
CA ALA A 29 23.56 16.75 -20.38
C ALA A 29 24.93 17.25 -19.91
N LYS A 30 25.94 16.36 -19.90
CA LYS A 30 27.32 16.75 -19.59
C LYS A 30 27.88 17.74 -20.60
N ARG A 31 27.66 17.49 -21.91
CA ARG A 31 28.19 18.33 -23.01
C ARG A 31 27.57 19.72 -23.06
N LEU A 32 26.28 19.85 -22.76
CA LEU A 32 25.58 21.14 -22.71
C LEU A 32 25.70 21.84 -21.34
N ASN A 33 26.36 21.22 -20.36
CA ASN A 33 26.42 21.66 -18.96
C ASN A 33 25.02 21.97 -18.40
N ARG A 34 24.09 21.01 -18.56
CA ARG A 34 22.69 21.10 -18.11
C ARG A 34 22.31 19.87 -17.29
N SER A 35 21.28 20.01 -16.46
CA SER A 35 20.73 18.85 -15.75
C SER A 35 20.07 17.87 -16.72
N TYR A 36 20.15 16.59 -16.38
CA TYR A 36 19.49 15.51 -17.15
C TYR A 36 18.01 15.80 -17.38
N SER A 37 17.30 16.24 -16.34
CA SER A 37 15.86 16.55 -16.41
C SER A 37 15.55 17.69 -17.39
N ALA A 38 16.41 18.72 -17.46
CA ALA A 38 16.23 19.82 -18.40
C ALA A 38 16.44 19.36 -19.86
N VAL A 39 17.47 18.55 -20.11
CA VAL A 39 17.72 17.98 -21.44
C VAL A 39 16.60 17.01 -21.84
N ALA A 40 16.13 16.15 -20.94
CA ALA A 40 15.03 15.22 -21.22
C ALA A 40 13.72 15.95 -21.55
N GLN A 41 13.37 16.99 -20.78
CA GLN A 41 12.18 17.81 -21.07
C GLN A 41 12.30 18.54 -22.41
N ARG A 42 13.48 19.10 -22.73
CA ARG A 42 13.68 19.81 -23.99
C ARG A 42 13.71 18.84 -25.18
N ALA A 43 14.40 17.71 -25.05
CA ALA A 43 14.43 16.65 -26.05
C ALA A 43 13.02 16.16 -26.38
N PHE A 44 12.17 15.96 -25.37
CA PHE A 44 10.77 15.60 -25.58
C PHE A 44 10.03 16.64 -26.45
N ARG A 45 10.15 17.93 -26.12
CA ARG A 45 9.52 19.04 -26.89
C ARG A 45 10.07 19.14 -28.32
N VAL A 46 11.37 18.98 -28.48
CA VAL A 46 12.07 19.09 -29.78
C VAL A 46 11.81 17.88 -30.67
N SER A 47 11.64 16.69 -30.09
CA SER A 47 11.40 15.44 -30.83
C SER A 47 10.00 15.34 -31.44
N GLY A 48 9.12 16.33 -31.23
CA GLY A 48 7.76 16.32 -31.77
C GLY A 48 6.89 15.18 -31.26
N ARG A 49 7.32 14.43 -30.23
CA ARG A 49 6.49 13.41 -29.60
C ARG A 49 5.30 14.11 -28.97
N GLU A 50 4.15 13.99 -29.63
CA GLU A 50 2.90 14.55 -29.16
C GLU A 50 2.64 14.01 -27.75
N ARG A 51 2.42 14.93 -26.81
CA ARG A 51 2.04 14.56 -25.47
C ARG A 51 0.62 14.03 -25.59
N LEU A 52 0.45 12.71 -25.50
CA LEU A 52 -0.87 12.09 -25.54
C LEU A 52 -1.83 12.90 -24.66
N PRO A 53 -3.02 13.27 -25.18
CA PRO A 53 -3.97 14.05 -24.42
C PRO A 53 -4.24 13.35 -23.10
N ARG A 54 -4.36 14.14 -22.03
CA ARG A 54 -4.86 13.60 -20.76
C ARG A 54 -6.24 13.02 -21.07
N LEU A 55 -6.50 11.76 -20.68
CA LEU A 55 -7.75 11.05 -20.94
C LEU A 55 -9.02 11.79 -20.45
N HIS A 56 -8.86 12.84 -19.64
CA HIS A 56 -9.94 13.71 -19.19
C HIS A 56 -9.50 15.17 -19.29
N LYS A 57 -10.42 16.04 -19.73
CA LYS A 57 -10.23 17.50 -19.62
C LYS A 57 -10.05 17.88 -18.15
N ALA A 58 -9.28 18.94 -17.90
CA ALA A 58 -9.10 19.48 -16.55
C ALA A 58 -10.48 19.84 -15.96
N GLY A 59 -10.79 19.36 -14.76
CA GLY A 59 -12.08 19.60 -14.07
C GLY A 59 -13.14 18.52 -14.30
N GLU A 60 -13.28 17.99 -15.52
CA GLU A 60 -14.32 16.99 -15.85
C GLU A 60 -14.17 15.69 -15.04
N LEU A 61 -12.93 15.25 -14.84
CA LEU A 61 -12.63 14.10 -13.97
C LEU A 61 -13.04 14.36 -12.51
N GLU A 62 -12.85 15.59 -12.03
CA GLU A 62 -13.13 15.93 -10.63
C GLU A 62 -14.64 15.99 -10.37
N GLU A 63 -15.40 16.55 -11.33
CA GLU A 63 -16.86 16.56 -11.29
C GLU A 63 -17.45 15.15 -11.35
N ARG A 64 -16.96 14.32 -12.27
CA ARG A 64 -17.41 12.92 -12.37
C ARG A 64 -17.03 12.10 -11.14
N VAL A 65 -15.85 12.31 -10.56
CA VAL A 65 -15.47 11.69 -9.28
C VAL A 65 -16.38 12.19 -8.15
N ARG A 66 -16.72 13.48 -8.09
CA ARG A 66 -17.64 14.03 -7.08
C ARG A 66 -19.03 13.40 -7.20
N SER A 67 -19.56 13.28 -8.41
CA SER A 67 -20.90 12.71 -8.68
C SER A 67 -20.98 11.21 -8.34
N LEU A 68 -19.94 10.43 -8.67
CA LEU A 68 -19.92 8.98 -8.46
C LEU A 68 -19.45 8.56 -7.04
N SER A 69 -18.89 9.49 -6.27
CA SER A 69 -18.34 9.19 -4.94
C SER A 69 -19.39 9.36 -3.84
N VAL A 70 -20.34 8.43 -3.82
CA VAL A 70 -21.28 8.28 -2.71
C VAL A 70 -20.70 7.38 -1.60
N PRO A 71 -21.15 7.53 -0.33
CA PRO A 71 -20.71 6.67 0.76
C PRO A 71 -20.88 5.19 0.43
N GLY A 72 -19.83 4.39 0.63
CA GLY A 72 -19.85 2.95 0.38
C GLY A 72 -19.44 2.51 -1.02
N VAL A 73 -19.30 3.42 -1.99
CA VAL A 73 -18.80 3.06 -3.33
C VAL A 73 -17.27 2.99 -3.36
N PRO A 74 -16.68 1.81 -3.63
CA PRO A 74 -15.23 1.64 -3.67
C PRO A 74 -14.60 2.41 -4.84
N ASP A 75 -13.38 2.93 -4.62
CA ASP A 75 -12.63 3.64 -5.66
C ASP A 75 -12.40 2.81 -6.93
N ALA A 76 -12.34 1.48 -6.80
CA ALA A 76 -12.17 0.57 -7.93
C ALA A 76 -13.38 0.57 -8.88
N VAL A 77 -14.60 0.71 -8.33
CA VAL A 77 -15.83 0.77 -9.11
C VAL A 77 -15.88 2.10 -9.87
N VAL A 78 -15.62 3.21 -9.17
CA VAL A 78 -15.52 4.54 -9.79
C VAL A 78 -14.46 4.56 -10.89
N ALA A 79 -13.30 3.94 -10.64
CA ALA A 79 -12.22 3.83 -11.60
C ALA A 79 -12.65 3.07 -12.87
N GLY A 80 -13.37 1.96 -12.72
CA GLY A 80 -13.92 1.20 -13.85
C GLY A 80 -14.90 2.02 -14.70
N ILE A 81 -15.80 2.77 -14.07
CA ILE A 81 -16.79 3.63 -14.76
C ILE A 81 -16.10 4.78 -15.51
N LEU A 82 -15.01 5.32 -14.95
CA LEU A 82 -14.30 6.47 -15.51
C LEU A 82 -13.17 6.08 -16.49
N GLY A 83 -12.85 4.79 -16.62
CA GLY A 83 -11.72 4.32 -17.43
C GLY A 83 -10.36 4.80 -16.92
N VAL A 84 -10.24 5.04 -15.60
CA VAL A 84 -9.00 5.51 -14.97
C VAL A 84 -8.43 4.47 -14.02
N THR A 85 -7.19 4.70 -13.58
CA THR A 85 -6.64 3.93 -12.48
C THR A 85 -7.31 4.29 -11.16
N ARG A 86 -7.43 3.31 -10.26
CA ARG A 86 -7.88 3.52 -8.87
C ARG A 86 -7.10 4.66 -8.18
N GLN A 87 -5.78 4.74 -8.41
CA GLN A 87 -4.93 5.74 -7.78
C GLN A 87 -5.25 7.17 -8.26
N THR A 88 -5.72 7.32 -9.49
CA THR A 88 -6.22 8.60 -10.01
C THR A 88 -7.44 9.05 -9.22
N VAL A 89 -8.44 8.17 -9.04
CA VAL A 89 -9.65 8.46 -8.25
C VAL A 89 -9.29 8.81 -6.80
N LEU A 90 -8.37 8.06 -6.20
CA LEU A 90 -7.89 8.30 -4.83
C LEU A 90 -7.33 9.71 -4.63
N LYS A 91 -6.42 10.13 -5.52
CA LYS A 91 -5.81 11.47 -5.49
C LYS A 91 -6.84 12.57 -5.73
N THR A 92 -7.80 12.33 -6.61
CA THR A 92 -8.89 13.27 -6.87
C THR A 92 -9.81 13.41 -5.65
N ARG A 93 -10.22 12.31 -5.02
CA ARG A 93 -11.00 12.33 -3.77
C ARG A 93 -10.28 13.11 -2.66
N GLN A 94 -8.98 12.86 -2.47
CA GLN A 94 -8.16 13.59 -1.50
C GLN A 94 -8.12 15.10 -1.76
N ARG A 95 -7.96 15.51 -3.03
CA ARG A 95 -7.98 16.93 -3.40
C ARG A 95 -9.34 17.58 -3.15
N LEU A 96 -10.42 16.82 -3.36
CA LEU A 96 -11.80 17.27 -3.14
C LEU A 96 -12.28 17.15 -1.68
N GLY A 97 -11.45 16.63 -0.77
CA GLY A 97 -11.83 16.39 0.63
C GLY A 97 -12.87 15.27 0.82
N ILE A 98 -13.08 14.42 -0.17
CA ILE A 98 -14.05 13.32 -0.11
C ILE A 98 -13.42 12.16 0.68
N PRO A 99 -14.06 11.70 1.78
CA PRO A 99 -13.55 10.57 2.56
C PRO A 99 -13.40 9.32 1.69
N GLN A 100 -12.34 8.55 1.95
CA GLN A 100 -12.16 7.27 1.28
C GLN A 100 -13.26 6.30 1.72
N SER A 101 -13.88 5.61 0.76
CA SER A 101 -14.85 4.55 1.07
C SER A 101 -14.19 3.32 1.74
N VAL A 102 -12.87 3.16 1.61
CA VAL A 102 -12.08 2.09 2.22
C VAL A 102 -10.70 2.62 2.57
N PRO A 103 -10.15 2.31 3.76
CA PRO A 103 -8.83 2.80 4.15
C PRO A 103 -7.73 2.26 3.22
N PRO A 104 -6.59 2.97 3.11
CA PRO A 104 -5.61 2.81 2.04
C PRO A 104 -4.98 1.40 1.94
N ASN A 105 -5.16 0.56 2.97
CA ASN A 105 -4.57 -0.77 3.07
C ASN A 105 -5.51 -1.92 2.63
N GLY A 106 -6.67 -1.63 2.04
CA GLY A 106 -7.61 -2.68 1.57
C GLY A 106 -8.22 -3.53 2.69
N LYS A 107 -7.88 -3.22 3.96
CA LYS A 107 -8.53 -3.82 5.12
C LYS A 107 -9.87 -3.11 5.29
N LEU A 108 -10.97 -3.83 5.12
CA LEU A 108 -12.27 -3.37 5.60
C LEU A 108 -12.10 -2.87 7.05
N PRO A 109 -12.86 -1.85 7.49
CA PRO A 109 -13.00 -1.56 8.91
C PRO A 109 -13.23 -2.88 9.63
N ARG A 110 -12.34 -3.20 10.58
CA ARG A 110 -12.35 -4.49 11.25
C ARG A 110 -13.66 -4.56 12.04
N ASP A 111 -14.62 -5.34 11.56
CA ASP A 111 -15.96 -5.43 12.13
C ASP A 111 -15.87 -5.76 13.64
N PRO A 112 -16.22 -4.81 14.54
CA PRO A 112 -16.08 -5.01 15.97
C PRO A 112 -17.05 -6.08 16.51
N ALA A 113 -18.11 -6.41 15.76
CA ALA A 113 -19.06 -7.46 16.13
C ALA A 113 -18.49 -8.88 15.94
N LYS A 114 -17.57 -9.09 14.98
CA LYS A 114 -16.95 -10.41 14.73
C LYS A 114 -15.84 -10.78 15.72
N ARG A 115 -15.36 -9.81 16.50
CA ARG A 115 -14.53 -10.00 17.69
C ARG A 115 -15.11 -9.11 18.77
N SER A 116 -16.17 -9.53 19.45
CA SER A 116 -16.38 -8.98 20.78
C SER A 116 -15.17 -9.42 21.62
N ASP A 117 -14.21 -8.49 21.76
CA ASP A 117 -12.94 -8.59 22.47
C ASP A 117 -13.14 -9.21 23.88
N LEU A 118 -14.32 -8.94 24.47
CA LEU A 118 -14.78 -9.46 25.75
C LEU A 118 -15.06 -10.97 25.76
N SER A 119 -15.63 -11.55 24.69
CA SER A 119 -15.93 -13.00 24.65
C SER A 119 -14.65 -13.84 24.59
N ILE A 120 -13.65 -13.37 23.82
CA ILE A 120 -12.36 -14.04 23.69
C ILE A 120 -11.55 -13.86 24.97
N ALA A 121 -11.50 -12.64 25.52
CA ALA A 121 -10.81 -12.37 26.79
C ALA A 121 -11.38 -13.19 27.95
N ALA A 122 -12.71 -13.28 28.09
CA ALA A 122 -13.36 -14.08 29.13
C ALA A 122 -13.06 -15.58 28.99
N LYS A 123 -13.04 -16.10 27.74
CA LYS A 123 -12.66 -17.50 27.47
C LYS A 123 -11.19 -17.78 27.77
N VAL A 124 -10.28 -16.87 27.42
CA VAL A 124 -8.85 -16.99 27.74
C VAL A 124 -8.65 -16.99 29.25
N LEU A 125 -9.28 -16.07 29.98
CA LEU A 125 -9.18 -15.98 31.44
C LEU A 125 -9.73 -17.23 32.13
N TRP A 126 -10.93 -17.68 31.76
CA TRP A 126 -11.54 -18.90 32.32
C TRP A 126 -10.68 -20.16 32.07
N LEU A 127 -10.11 -20.29 30.86
CA LEU A 127 -9.24 -21.41 30.52
C LEU A 127 -7.88 -21.34 31.22
N TYR A 128 -7.41 -20.15 31.62
CA TYR A 128 -6.20 -19.95 32.42
C TYR A 128 -6.45 -20.20 33.92
N SER A 129 -7.60 -19.79 34.46
CA SER A 129 -7.93 -19.91 35.89
C SER A 129 -8.29 -21.33 36.33
N GLY A 130 -8.75 -22.20 35.43
CA GLY A 130 -9.23 -23.55 35.78
C GLY A 130 -8.21 -24.67 35.61
N VAL A 131 -7.27 -24.56 34.65
CA VAL A 131 -6.30 -25.60 34.32
C VAL A 131 -5.11 -24.91 33.68
N GLY A 132 -3.88 -25.12 34.16
CA GLY A 132 -2.67 -24.49 33.62
C GLY A 132 -2.34 -24.92 32.17
N ARG A 133 -3.12 -24.45 31.21
CA ARG A 133 -3.02 -24.80 29.79
C ARG A 133 -2.10 -23.83 29.07
N SER A 134 -1.28 -24.36 28.17
CA SER A 134 -0.41 -23.54 27.34
C SER A 134 -1.20 -22.72 26.30
N ASP A 135 -0.61 -21.60 25.88
CA ASP A 135 -1.20 -20.67 24.90
C ASP A 135 -1.64 -21.37 23.60
N VAL A 136 -0.96 -22.45 23.21
CA VAL A 136 -1.27 -23.24 22.00
C VAL A 136 -2.59 -24.00 22.16
N VAL A 137 -2.81 -24.60 23.32
CA VAL A 137 -4.03 -25.39 23.59
C VAL A 137 -5.23 -24.47 23.67
N ILE A 138 -5.07 -23.31 24.31
CA ILE A 138 -6.12 -22.29 24.43
C ILE A 138 -6.47 -21.73 23.05
N ALA A 139 -5.46 -21.41 22.23
CA ALA A 139 -5.65 -20.93 20.86
C ALA A 139 -6.45 -21.92 20.00
N LYS A 140 -6.07 -23.20 20.02
CA LYS A 140 -6.77 -24.25 19.26
C LYS A 140 -8.22 -24.43 19.71
N ARG A 141 -8.50 -24.28 21.00
CA ARG A 141 -9.85 -24.48 21.57
C ARG A 141 -10.79 -23.31 21.33
N ILE A 142 -10.28 -22.08 21.27
CA ILE A 142 -11.08 -20.88 20.99
C ILE A 142 -11.16 -20.60 19.47
N GLY A 143 -10.28 -21.21 18.65
CA GLY A 143 -10.21 -20.97 17.21
C GLY A 143 -9.52 -19.65 16.86
N VAL A 144 -8.54 -19.23 17.67
CA VAL A 144 -7.77 -17.99 17.48
C VAL A 144 -6.28 -18.29 17.32
N SER A 145 -5.50 -17.31 16.87
CA SER A 145 -4.04 -17.47 16.79
C SER A 145 -3.39 -17.47 18.18
N ARG A 146 -2.28 -18.22 18.33
CA ARG A 146 -1.43 -18.20 19.54
C ARG A 146 -1.01 -16.77 19.93
N THR A 147 -0.71 -15.93 18.95
CA THR A 147 -0.37 -14.51 19.16
C THR A 147 -1.50 -13.75 19.85
N THR A 148 -2.75 -13.99 19.43
CA THR A 148 -3.92 -13.36 20.05
C THR A 148 -4.04 -13.74 21.54
N VAL A 149 -3.81 -15.01 21.89
CA VAL A 149 -3.82 -15.47 23.29
C VAL A 149 -2.67 -14.85 24.09
N ARG A 150 -1.46 -14.79 23.51
CA ARG A 150 -0.30 -14.11 24.13
C ARG A 150 -0.58 -12.64 24.41
N ASP A 151 -1.20 -11.92 23.48
CA ASP A 151 -1.50 -10.50 23.63
C ASP A 151 -2.48 -10.26 24.79
N TYR A 152 -3.53 -11.08 24.91
CA TYR A 152 -4.42 -11.00 26.08
C TYR A 152 -3.71 -11.41 27.37
N ARG A 153 -2.87 -12.45 27.33
CA ARG A 153 -2.08 -12.89 28.49
C ARG A 153 -1.21 -11.76 29.04
N LEU A 154 -0.52 -11.03 28.16
CA LEU A 154 0.26 -9.85 28.51
C LEU A 154 -0.64 -8.69 29.01
N LYS A 155 -1.78 -8.45 28.36
CA LYS A 155 -2.74 -7.41 28.76
C LYS A 155 -3.30 -7.63 30.17
N PHE A 156 -3.45 -8.89 30.59
CA PHE A 156 -3.97 -9.27 31.91
C PHE A 156 -2.88 -9.74 32.89
N ASN A 157 -1.59 -9.51 32.60
CA ASN A 157 -0.44 -9.88 33.45
C ASN A 157 -0.40 -11.35 33.89
N LEU A 158 -0.85 -12.26 33.02
CA LEU A 158 -0.87 -13.69 33.30
C LEU A 158 0.49 -14.36 32.96
N PRO A 159 1.01 -15.25 33.81
CA PRO A 159 2.30 -15.89 33.59
C PRO A 159 2.29 -16.81 32.37
N ALA A 160 3.44 -16.91 31.69
CA ALA A 160 3.59 -17.83 30.58
C ALA A 160 3.69 -19.25 31.12
N LEU A 161 2.67 -20.07 30.90
CA LEU A 161 2.77 -21.50 31.19
C LEU A 161 3.58 -22.13 30.06
N GLY A 162 4.87 -22.30 30.34
CA GLY A 162 5.84 -22.89 29.42
C GLY A 162 5.36 -24.24 28.89
N GLU A 163 5.81 -24.57 27.69
CA GLU A 163 5.51 -25.81 26.99
C GLU A 163 5.81 -27.02 27.90
N LEU A 164 4.78 -27.58 28.55
CA LEU A 164 4.82 -28.97 28.97
C LEU A 164 5.05 -29.79 27.70
N LYS A 165 6.30 -30.19 27.50
CA LYS A 165 6.74 -31.00 26.37
C LYS A 165 5.75 -32.16 26.23
N CYS A 166 5.05 -32.20 25.11
CA CYS A 166 4.30 -33.38 24.70
C CYS A 166 5.32 -34.52 24.70
N GLY A 167 5.21 -35.43 25.68
CA GLY A 167 6.09 -36.59 25.78
C GLY A 167 6.00 -37.37 24.48
N ARG A 168 7.11 -37.43 23.73
CA ARG A 168 7.27 -38.46 22.71
C ARG A 168 7.25 -39.77 23.47
N ALA A 169 6.29 -40.63 23.14
CA ALA A 169 6.37 -42.04 23.48
C ALA A 169 7.65 -42.58 22.84
N THR A 170 8.69 -42.77 23.63
CA THR A 170 9.79 -43.66 23.25
C THR A 170 9.30 -45.06 23.53
N THR A 171 8.73 -45.68 22.50
CA THR A 171 8.74 -47.13 22.36
C THR A 171 10.21 -47.54 22.31
N THR A 172 10.72 -48.12 23.39
CA THR A 172 11.93 -48.95 23.32
C THR A 172 11.56 -50.32 23.87
N GLU A 173 11.79 -51.30 23.00
CA GLU A 173 11.37 -52.68 23.05
C GLU A 173 11.84 -53.45 24.28
N VAL A 174 10.98 -54.39 24.67
CA VAL A 174 11.34 -55.62 25.39
C VAL A 174 12.26 -56.45 24.49
N GLN A 175 13.47 -56.79 24.95
CA GLN A 175 14.13 -58.05 24.56
C GLN A 175 14.96 -58.64 25.71
N LYS A 176 14.52 -59.84 26.11
CA LYS A 176 15.16 -60.98 26.79
C LYS A 176 15.99 -60.75 28.05
#